data_AF-A0A0V1FMA7-F1
#
_entry.id   AF-A0A0V1FMA7-F1
#
_cell.length_a   1.000
_cell.length_b   1.000
_cell.length_c   1.000
_cell.angle_alpha   90.00
_cell.angle_beta   90.00
_cell.angle_gamma   90.00
#
_symmetry.space_group_name_H-M   'P 1'
#
loop_
_entity.id
_entity.type
_entity.pdbx_description
1 polymer ?
#
loop_
_entity_poly.entity_id
_entity_poly.type
_entity_poly.pdbx_seq_one_letter_code
_entity_poly.pdbx_strand_id
1 'polypeptide(L)'
;MINYISQFIDLKFKTFAFDYGRFRIHSFVFKMDDHTPPEPVLEVPPPQEIKILETASDIQQRRSEVLGHYRAFKEMAQNKRDRLEEARQFQYFKRDADELQLWILEKLQTAQEESYRDPTNLQAKIQKHQAFEAEVQAHSNAILQLDKTGNDMILHGHFAHANIKERLDELHALWEQLLQKLAEKGIRLQQALKLLLFTRQCDEVMYWILDKEAFVTTEEFGQDLEHVEVLQKKFDDFLKELANQQYRIAEELLAAWKHLNDLSVTRKERLFGAHEVQRFNRDIDETIAWILEKDSGLSIDDFGRDLTTVQALQRKHEGTERDLAALDGKVQSLAIEAERLKSLHPDRVESIESKKLDALTNWEELKRKAAERKAGLEHYRDLTSWIADMKALIMADELAKDVAGAEALLERHQEQRGEIDAREDSFRTTEEAGRRLLAEDIAQKNEVAEKIKSLAADKEALLALLEERRILYEQCMDLQLFYRDTDQAETWMTKQEAFLANEDLGESLDSVEALIKKHEDFEKSLAAQEEKIKAFCNDVPDCWNALLDDEPCSKMRIDFNNLNATAMK
;
A
#
# COMPACT_ATOMS: atom_id res chain seq x y z
N MET A 1 90.71 -50.80 2.89
CA MET A 1 91.82 -50.88 1.93
C MET A 1 91.28 -50.41 0.59
N ILE A 2 91.77 -49.26 0.07
CA ILE A 2 91.65 -48.80 -1.34
C ILE A 2 90.21 -48.54 -1.87
N ASN A 3 89.82 -47.35 -2.36
CA ASN A 3 90.46 -46.02 -2.30
C ASN A 3 89.45 -44.86 -2.52
N TYR A 4 89.59 -43.80 -1.71
CA TYR A 4 89.57 -42.36 -2.06
C TYR A 4 88.36 -41.67 -2.78
N ILE A 5 87.72 -40.76 -2.01
CA ILE A 5 87.31 -39.36 -2.33
C ILE A 5 85.93 -39.05 -3.01
N SER A 6 85.26 -38.06 -2.40
CA SER A 6 84.19 -37.11 -2.86
C SER A 6 82.70 -37.48 -3.03
N GLN A 7 81.91 -36.96 -2.08
CA GLN A 7 80.75 -36.03 -2.22
C GLN A 7 79.35 -36.46 -2.77
N PHE A 8 78.33 -36.15 -1.94
CA PHE A 8 77.00 -35.53 -2.22
C PHE A 8 75.78 -36.29 -2.85
N ILE A 9 74.77 -36.49 -1.99
CA ILE A 9 73.32 -36.09 -2.10
C ILE A 9 72.28 -36.83 -3.03
N ASP A 10 71.15 -37.16 -2.38
CA ASP A 10 69.70 -37.34 -2.72
C ASP A 10 69.06 -38.33 -3.76
N LEU A 11 68.07 -39.07 -3.20
CA LEU A 11 66.63 -39.25 -3.54
C LEU A 11 66.04 -39.55 -4.95
N LYS A 12 65.02 -40.44 -4.92
CA LYS A 12 63.74 -40.54 -5.71
C LYS A 12 63.51 -41.60 -6.85
N PHE A 13 62.37 -42.30 -6.67
CA PHE A 13 61.30 -42.70 -7.64
C PHE A 13 61.39 -43.87 -8.65
N LYS A 14 60.28 -44.65 -8.67
CA LYS A 14 59.58 -45.39 -9.76
C LYS A 14 58.08 -45.48 -9.34
N THR A 15 56.97 -45.43 -10.10
CA THR A 15 56.58 -45.33 -11.54
C THR A 15 56.70 -46.55 -12.48
N PHE A 16 55.54 -47.18 -12.75
CA PHE A 16 55.07 -47.98 -13.92
C PHE A 16 53.55 -47.65 -14.09
N ALA A 17 53.03 -47.19 -15.24
CA ALA A 17 52.54 -47.94 -16.43
C ALA A 17 51.26 -48.78 -16.16
N PHE A 18 50.24 -48.91 -17.03
CA PHE A 18 49.96 -48.52 -18.45
C PHE A 18 48.39 -48.48 -18.63
N ASP A 19 47.65 -48.32 -19.75
CA ASP A 19 47.79 -48.33 -21.23
C ASP A 19 46.52 -47.63 -21.88
N TYR A 20 46.18 -47.91 -23.15
CA TYR A 20 44.91 -47.73 -23.92
C TYR A 20 44.61 -46.43 -24.71
N GLY A 21 43.95 -46.62 -25.87
CA GLY A 21 43.17 -45.59 -26.59
C GLY A 21 42.65 -46.04 -27.97
N ARG A 22 41.51 -45.47 -28.45
CA ARG A 22 41.15 -45.40 -29.89
C ARG A 22 39.95 -44.50 -30.24
N PHE A 23 40.10 -43.74 -31.34
CA PHE A 23 39.08 -43.14 -32.22
C PHE A 23 38.23 -41.93 -31.77
N ARG A 24 37.64 -41.28 -32.80
CA ARG A 24 37.13 -39.90 -32.85
C ARG A 24 35.59 -39.84 -32.85
N ILE A 25 35.04 -38.72 -32.38
CA ILE A 25 33.80 -38.10 -32.91
C ILE A 25 34.13 -36.64 -33.31
N HIS A 26 33.27 -36.03 -34.13
CA HIS A 26 33.54 -34.76 -34.82
C HIS A 26 33.55 -33.52 -33.91
N SER A 27 34.40 -32.57 -34.32
CA SER A 27 34.34 -31.14 -34.06
C SER A 27 32.94 -30.57 -33.79
N PHE A 28 32.76 -29.95 -32.62
CA PHE A 28 32.00 -28.72 -32.50
C PHE A 28 32.94 -27.62 -32.00
N VAL A 29 33.10 -26.56 -32.78
CA VAL A 29 33.91 -25.40 -32.41
C VAL A 29 33.05 -24.47 -31.57
N PHE A 30 33.18 -24.57 -30.25
CA PHE A 30 32.86 -23.43 -29.41
C PHE A 30 33.96 -22.39 -29.60
N LYS A 31 33.60 -21.25 -30.19
CA LYS A 31 34.30 -20.02 -29.85
C LYS A 31 33.99 -19.73 -28.38
N MET A 32 34.96 -19.93 -27.51
CA MET A 32 35.10 -19.05 -26.38
C MET A 32 35.78 -17.80 -26.92
N ASP A 33 35.10 -16.66 -26.87
CA ASP A 33 35.82 -15.39 -26.98
C ASP A 33 36.70 -15.23 -25.73
N ASP A 34 37.83 -14.55 -25.91
CA ASP A 34 39.00 -14.65 -25.06
C ASP A 34 38.82 -13.96 -23.68
N HIS A 35 39.77 -14.17 -22.76
CA HIS A 35 39.96 -13.48 -21.47
C HIS A 35 39.36 -14.13 -20.22
N THR A 36 39.48 -15.45 -20.09
CA THR A 36 39.96 -15.97 -18.80
C THR A 36 41.45 -15.63 -18.66
N PRO A 37 41.90 -14.87 -17.65
CA PRO A 37 43.32 -14.72 -17.38
C PRO A 37 43.96 -16.10 -17.14
N PRO A 38 45.19 -16.36 -17.61
CA PRO A 38 45.87 -17.60 -17.27
C PRO A 38 46.00 -17.71 -15.75
N GLU A 39 45.74 -18.89 -15.18
CA GLU A 39 45.97 -19.10 -13.74
C GLU A 39 47.42 -18.72 -13.41
N PRO A 40 47.67 -17.90 -12.37
CA PRO A 40 49.02 -17.57 -11.97
C PRO A 40 49.71 -18.85 -11.54
N VAL A 41 50.68 -19.31 -12.35
CA VAL A 41 51.51 -20.46 -12.03
C VAL A 41 52.17 -20.18 -10.69
N LEU A 42 51.84 -20.98 -9.69
CA LEU A 42 52.39 -20.84 -8.34
C LEU A 42 53.89 -21.15 -8.38
N GLU A 43 54.70 -20.09 -8.54
CA GLU A 43 56.15 -20.16 -8.36
C GLU A 43 56.42 -20.67 -6.94
N VAL A 44 56.87 -21.91 -6.83
CA VAL A 44 57.31 -22.47 -5.56
C VAL A 44 58.54 -21.69 -5.13
N PRO A 45 58.49 -20.93 -4.01
CA PRO A 45 59.62 -20.10 -3.61
C PRO A 45 60.85 -20.99 -3.37
N PRO A 46 62.04 -20.60 -3.87
CA PRO A 46 63.22 -21.44 -3.79
C PRO A 46 63.59 -21.72 -2.31
N PRO A 47 64.11 -22.93 -2.01
CA PRO A 47 64.41 -23.33 -0.63
C PRO A 47 65.51 -22.43 -0.05
N GLN A 48 65.11 -21.47 0.79
CA GLN A 48 66.03 -20.58 1.48
C GLN A 48 66.87 -21.38 2.48
N GLU A 49 68.19 -21.20 2.42
CA GLU A 49 69.12 -21.81 3.38
C GLU A 49 68.77 -21.41 4.81
N ILE A 50 68.72 -22.39 5.71
CA ILE A 50 68.41 -22.17 7.12
C ILE A 50 69.66 -21.57 7.79
N LYS A 51 69.74 -20.24 7.86
CA LYS A 51 70.72 -19.54 8.70
C LYS A 51 70.66 -20.08 10.13
N ILE A 52 71.82 -20.33 10.70
CA ILE A 52 71.98 -20.60 12.14
C ILE A 52 71.58 -19.31 12.88
N LEU A 53 70.65 -19.42 13.83
CA LEU A 53 70.07 -18.29 14.55
C LEU A 53 70.93 -18.01 15.80
N GLU A 54 71.93 -17.15 15.66
CA GLU A 54 72.93 -16.90 16.71
C GLU A 54 72.50 -15.82 17.71
N THR A 55 71.54 -14.94 17.37
CA THR A 55 71.01 -13.93 18.29
C THR A 55 69.49 -13.99 18.44
N ALA A 56 68.97 -13.42 19.54
CA ALA A 56 67.54 -13.26 19.77
C ALA A 56 66.85 -12.42 18.67
N SER A 57 67.59 -11.50 18.02
CA SER A 57 67.07 -10.67 16.92
C SER A 57 66.73 -11.51 15.69
N ASP A 58 67.58 -12.48 15.34
CA ASP A 58 67.39 -13.34 14.18
C ASP A 58 66.12 -14.22 14.33
N ILE A 59 65.91 -14.74 15.55
CA ILE A 59 64.71 -15.49 15.92
C ILE A 59 63.45 -14.61 15.81
N GLN A 60 63.53 -13.36 16.30
CA GLN A 60 62.44 -12.39 16.24
C GLN A 60 62.06 -12.05 14.78
N GLN A 61 63.06 -11.82 13.91
CA GLN A 61 62.85 -11.54 12.49
C GLN A 61 62.24 -12.74 11.76
N ARG A 62 62.82 -13.94 11.89
CA ARG A 62 62.34 -15.12 11.16
C ARG A 62 60.93 -15.53 11.58
N ARG A 63 60.55 -15.31 12.85
CA ARG A 63 59.17 -15.43 13.34
C ARG A 63 58.22 -14.46 12.61
N SER A 64 58.65 -13.21 12.39
CA SER A 64 57.84 -12.20 11.70
C SER A 64 57.58 -12.58 10.23
N GLU A 65 58.63 -13.01 9.52
CA GLU A 65 58.54 -13.47 8.12
C GLU A 65 57.56 -14.65 7.95
N VAL A 66 57.66 -15.66 8.82
CA VAL A 66 56.77 -16.84 8.79
C VAL A 66 55.31 -16.46 9.09
N LEU A 67 55.08 -15.54 10.04
CA LEU A 67 53.73 -15.03 10.33
C LEU A 67 53.16 -14.20 9.17
N GLY A 68 54.00 -13.44 8.46
CA GLY A 68 53.61 -12.72 7.23
C GLY A 68 53.19 -13.68 6.11
N HIS A 69 54.02 -14.67 5.79
CA HIS A 69 53.70 -15.69 4.79
C HIS A 69 52.45 -16.50 5.15
N TYR A 70 52.25 -16.84 6.43
CA TYR A 70 51.04 -17.56 6.87
C TYR A 70 49.76 -16.73 6.71
N ARG A 71 49.82 -15.41 6.95
CA ARG A 71 48.69 -14.50 6.69
C ARG A 71 48.35 -14.45 5.21
N ALA A 72 49.34 -14.20 4.34
CA ALA A 72 49.15 -14.14 2.90
C ALA A 72 48.62 -15.47 2.32
N PHE A 73 49.13 -16.61 2.81
CA PHE A 73 48.60 -17.93 2.43
C PHE A 73 47.15 -18.13 2.87
N LYS A 74 46.79 -17.72 4.10
CA LYS A 74 45.40 -17.79 4.58
C LYS A 74 44.46 -16.92 3.75
N GLU A 75 44.89 -15.72 3.37
CA GLU A 75 44.15 -14.78 2.52
C GLU A 75 43.97 -15.32 1.09
N MET A 76 45.01 -15.92 0.49
CA MET A 76 44.90 -16.61 -0.80
C MET A 76 43.97 -17.83 -0.74
N ALA A 77 43.98 -18.59 0.36
CA ALA A 77 43.09 -19.72 0.57
C ALA A 77 41.62 -19.28 0.75
N GLN A 78 41.40 -18.16 1.45
CA GLN A 78 40.10 -17.51 1.60
C GLN A 78 39.57 -17.04 0.23
N ASN A 79 40.32 -16.21 -0.49
CA ASN A 79 39.97 -15.73 -1.84
C ASN A 79 39.73 -16.87 -2.84
N LYS A 80 40.47 -17.99 -2.75
CA LYS A 80 40.21 -19.17 -3.59
C LYS A 80 38.92 -19.90 -3.21
N ARG A 81 38.58 -19.97 -1.91
CA ARG A 81 37.29 -20.51 -1.45
C ARG A 81 36.13 -19.64 -1.93
N ASP A 82 36.22 -18.34 -1.74
CA ASP A 82 35.10 -17.43 -2.00
C ASP A 82 34.75 -17.41 -3.51
N ARG A 83 35.76 -17.37 -4.39
CA ARG A 83 35.59 -17.54 -5.86
C ARG A 83 35.04 -18.92 -6.27
N LEU A 84 35.29 -19.97 -5.49
CA LEU A 84 34.68 -21.30 -5.72
C LEU A 84 33.22 -21.33 -5.27
N GLU A 85 32.85 -20.60 -4.22
CA GLU A 85 31.46 -20.49 -3.78
C GLU A 85 30.63 -19.62 -4.73
N GLU A 86 31.18 -18.52 -5.26
CA GLU A 86 30.60 -17.73 -6.37
C GLU A 86 30.39 -18.58 -7.63
N ALA A 87 31.42 -19.31 -8.08
CA ALA A 87 31.33 -20.16 -9.26
C ALA A 87 30.28 -21.28 -9.08
N ARG A 88 30.15 -21.83 -7.86
CA ARG A 88 29.12 -22.81 -7.51
C ARG A 88 27.71 -22.19 -7.58
N GLN A 89 27.51 -20.98 -7.03
CA GLN A 89 26.21 -20.29 -7.11
C GLN A 89 25.76 -20.09 -8.56
N PHE A 90 26.69 -19.66 -9.45
CA PHE A 90 26.39 -19.46 -10.87
C PHE A 90 26.00 -20.76 -11.59
N GLN A 91 26.62 -21.91 -11.28
CA GLN A 91 26.20 -23.19 -11.87
C GLN A 91 24.82 -23.65 -11.38
N TYR A 92 24.43 -23.35 -10.14
CA TYR A 92 23.06 -23.60 -9.67
C TYR A 92 22.06 -22.69 -10.38
N PHE A 93 22.28 -21.37 -10.40
CA PHE A 93 21.43 -20.43 -11.14
C PHE A 93 21.25 -20.85 -12.61
N LYS A 94 22.35 -21.22 -13.28
CA LYS A 94 22.28 -21.64 -14.69
C LYS A 94 21.45 -22.91 -14.87
N ARG A 95 21.65 -23.94 -14.04
CA ARG A 95 20.84 -25.17 -14.09
C ARG A 95 19.36 -24.84 -13.95
N ASP A 96 19.01 -24.02 -12.96
CA ASP A 96 17.62 -23.72 -12.62
C ASP A 96 16.95 -22.87 -13.72
N ALA A 97 17.72 -21.98 -14.37
CA ALA A 97 17.31 -21.27 -15.58
C ALA A 97 17.12 -22.18 -16.81
N ASP A 98 18.01 -23.14 -17.02
CA ASP A 98 17.94 -24.09 -18.14
C ASP A 98 16.76 -25.08 -17.96
N GLU A 99 16.51 -25.55 -16.73
CA GLU A 99 15.34 -26.39 -16.37
C GLU A 99 14.02 -25.62 -16.56
N LEU A 100 13.95 -24.36 -16.10
CA LEU A 100 12.78 -23.50 -16.31
C LEU A 100 12.53 -23.20 -17.80
N GLN A 101 13.57 -22.94 -18.60
CA GLN A 101 13.41 -22.70 -20.03
C GLN A 101 12.78 -23.91 -20.73
N LEU A 102 13.28 -25.11 -20.44
CA LEU A 102 12.76 -26.36 -21.02
C LEU A 102 11.28 -26.57 -20.67
N TRP A 103 10.89 -26.31 -19.42
CA TRP A 103 9.49 -26.38 -18.99
C TRP A 103 8.62 -25.36 -19.75
N ILE A 104 9.04 -24.10 -19.87
CA ILE A 104 8.26 -23.07 -20.59
C ILE A 104 8.06 -23.46 -22.06
N LEU A 105 9.11 -23.98 -22.72
CA LEU A 105 9.03 -24.41 -24.12
C LEU A 105 8.10 -25.62 -24.33
N GLU A 106 8.06 -26.59 -23.40
CA GLU A 106 7.09 -27.68 -23.42
C GLU A 106 5.65 -27.15 -23.35
N LYS A 107 5.34 -26.31 -22.35
CA LYS A 107 3.99 -25.77 -22.16
C LYS A 107 3.57 -24.85 -23.31
N LEU A 108 4.52 -24.11 -23.89
CA LEU A 108 4.30 -23.26 -25.06
C LEU A 108 3.90 -24.09 -26.29
N GLN A 109 4.46 -25.28 -26.50
CA GLN A 109 4.04 -26.19 -27.56
C GLN A 109 2.57 -26.60 -27.39
N THR A 110 2.16 -27.01 -26.19
CA THR A 110 0.76 -27.35 -25.87
C THR A 110 -0.18 -26.14 -25.99
N ALA A 111 0.28 -24.94 -25.63
CA ALA A 111 -0.49 -23.71 -25.80
C ALA A 111 -0.75 -23.38 -27.29
N GLN A 112 0.19 -23.68 -28.18
CA GLN A 112 0.07 -23.41 -29.62
C GLN A 112 -0.86 -24.37 -30.39
N GLU A 113 -1.25 -25.52 -29.82
CA GLU A 113 -2.14 -26.48 -30.52
C GLU A 113 -3.53 -25.88 -30.82
N GLU A 114 -3.90 -25.85 -32.10
CA GLU A 114 -5.17 -25.25 -32.58
C GLU A 114 -6.39 -26.18 -32.48
N SER A 115 -6.51 -26.93 -31.36
CA SER A 115 -7.52 -27.97 -31.15
C SER A 115 -8.98 -27.49 -31.11
N TYR A 116 -9.21 -26.17 -31.10
CA TYR A 116 -10.52 -25.50 -31.21
C TYR A 116 -11.08 -25.48 -32.64
N ARG A 117 -10.28 -25.76 -33.68
CA ARG A 117 -10.76 -25.82 -35.09
C ARG A 117 -11.78 -26.95 -35.31
N ASP A 118 -11.70 -28.00 -34.51
CA ASP A 118 -12.66 -29.11 -34.49
C ASP A 118 -13.75 -28.82 -33.42
N PRO A 119 -15.03 -28.70 -33.81
CA PRO A 119 -16.13 -28.37 -32.90
C PRO A 119 -16.61 -29.56 -32.06
N THR A 120 -16.13 -30.79 -32.31
CA THR A 120 -16.56 -31.95 -31.51
C THR A 120 -16.06 -31.84 -30.07
N ASN A 121 -16.92 -32.19 -29.11
CA ASN A 121 -16.63 -32.16 -27.67
C ASN A 121 -16.09 -30.81 -27.14
N LEU A 122 -16.41 -29.69 -27.80
CA LEU A 122 -15.80 -28.38 -27.54
C LEU A 122 -15.89 -27.92 -26.07
N GLN A 123 -16.99 -28.24 -25.38
CA GLN A 123 -17.17 -27.96 -23.96
C GLN A 123 -16.09 -28.62 -23.07
N ALA A 124 -15.70 -29.85 -23.40
CA ALA A 124 -14.63 -30.57 -22.69
C ALA A 124 -13.24 -30.02 -23.05
N LYS A 125 -13.06 -29.45 -24.26
CA LYS A 125 -11.82 -28.74 -24.65
C LYS A 125 -11.66 -27.45 -23.85
N ILE A 126 -12.75 -26.69 -23.64
CA ILE A 126 -12.77 -25.50 -22.77
C ILE A 126 -12.37 -25.87 -21.34
N GLN A 127 -12.98 -26.90 -20.74
CA GLN A 127 -12.65 -27.34 -19.38
C GLN A 127 -11.18 -27.79 -19.23
N LYS A 128 -10.63 -28.50 -20.21
CA LYS A 128 -9.21 -28.89 -20.23
C LYS A 128 -8.27 -27.68 -20.33
N HIS A 129 -8.63 -26.67 -21.13
CA HIS A 129 -7.86 -25.43 -21.25
C HIS A 129 -7.83 -24.65 -19.93
N GLN A 130 -8.97 -24.52 -19.23
CA GLN A 130 -9.05 -23.87 -17.92
C GLN A 130 -8.19 -24.58 -16.85
N ALA A 131 -8.11 -25.91 -16.87
CA ALA A 131 -7.22 -26.67 -15.99
C ALA A 131 -5.73 -26.42 -16.30
N PHE A 132 -5.39 -26.28 -17.59
CA PHE A 132 -4.03 -25.98 -18.05
C PHE A 132 -3.58 -24.54 -17.71
N GLU A 133 -4.50 -23.57 -17.79
CA GLU A 133 -4.25 -22.20 -17.30
C GLU A 133 -3.91 -22.18 -15.81
N ALA A 134 -4.60 -22.99 -14.99
CA ALA A 134 -4.30 -23.14 -13.56
C ALA A 134 -2.96 -23.86 -13.28
N GLU A 135 -2.59 -24.89 -14.07
CA GLU A 135 -1.27 -25.55 -14.00
C GLU A 135 -0.13 -24.54 -14.22
N VAL A 136 -0.25 -23.68 -15.23
CA VAL A 136 0.77 -22.68 -15.56
C VAL A 136 0.86 -21.60 -14.48
N GLN A 137 -0.28 -21.10 -13.98
CA GLN A 137 -0.28 -20.11 -12.90
C GLN A 137 0.37 -20.63 -11.61
N ALA A 138 0.21 -21.92 -11.28
CA ALA A 138 0.86 -22.52 -10.11
C ALA A 138 2.40 -22.53 -10.19
N HIS A 139 2.97 -22.54 -11.40
CA HIS A 139 4.42 -22.54 -11.63
C HIS A 139 5.06 -21.14 -11.61
N SER A 140 4.27 -20.06 -11.53
CA SER A 140 4.76 -18.67 -11.47
C SER A 140 5.78 -18.41 -10.34
N ASN A 141 5.71 -19.16 -9.23
CA ASN A 141 6.68 -19.06 -8.14
C ASN A 141 8.11 -19.46 -8.55
N ALA A 142 8.28 -20.31 -9.56
CA ALA A 142 9.61 -20.76 -10.01
C ALA A 142 10.41 -19.62 -10.65
N ILE A 143 9.79 -18.86 -11.56
CA ILE A 143 10.45 -17.70 -12.19
C ILE A 143 10.72 -16.60 -11.16
N LEU A 144 9.80 -16.34 -10.23
CA LEU A 144 10.00 -15.36 -9.14
C LEU A 144 11.15 -15.72 -8.17
N GLN A 145 11.38 -17.01 -7.90
CA GLN A 145 12.51 -17.45 -7.07
C GLN A 145 13.85 -17.38 -7.82
N LEU A 146 13.85 -17.69 -9.12
CA LEU A 146 15.02 -17.55 -9.98
C LEU A 146 15.40 -16.08 -10.16
N ASP A 147 14.41 -15.20 -10.39
CA ASP A 147 14.56 -13.75 -10.41
C ASP A 147 15.23 -13.23 -9.15
N LYS A 148 14.70 -13.61 -7.97
CA LYS A 148 15.31 -13.19 -6.70
C LYS A 148 16.77 -13.63 -6.63
N THR A 149 17.05 -14.91 -6.92
CA THR A 149 18.41 -15.47 -6.83
C THR A 149 19.38 -14.78 -7.78
N GLY A 150 18.98 -14.54 -9.04
CA GLY A 150 19.79 -13.84 -10.02
C GLY A 150 20.03 -12.37 -9.66
N ASN A 151 18.99 -11.64 -9.23
CA ASN A 151 19.12 -10.25 -8.82
C ASN A 151 19.94 -10.08 -7.52
N ASP A 152 19.79 -10.99 -6.54
CA ASP A 152 20.64 -11.02 -5.35
C ASP A 152 22.13 -11.21 -5.74
N MET A 153 22.44 -12.10 -6.70
CA MET A 153 23.81 -12.27 -7.21
C MET A 153 24.34 -11.03 -7.96
N ILE A 154 23.51 -10.38 -8.77
CA ILE A 154 23.86 -9.14 -9.48
C ILE A 154 24.17 -8.02 -8.47
N LEU A 155 23.34 -7.87 -7.42
CA LEU A 155 23.49 -6.84 -6.39
C LEU A 155 24.81 -6.98 -5.60
N HIS A 156 25.26 -8.20 -5.34
CA HIS A 156 26.54 -8.48 -4.68
C HIS A 156 27.76 -8.38 -5.62
N GLY A 157 27.59 -7.91 -6.86
CA GLY A 157 28.69 -7.66 -7.79
C GLY A 157 29.32 -8.93 -8.39
N HIS A 158 28.59 -10.05 -8.42
CA HIS A 158 29.08 -11.34 -8.90
C HIS A 158 29.70 -11.26 -10.30
N PHE A 159 30.81 -11.98 -10.54
CA PHE A 159 31.62 -11.85 -11.75
C PHE A 159 30.86 -12.10 -13.08
N ALA A 160 29.74 -12.83 -13.04
CA ALA A 160 28.91 -13.16 -14.20
C ALA A 160 27.60 -12.36 -14.32
N HIS A 161 27.45 -11.26 -13.56
CA HIS A 161 26.20 -10.47 -13.46
C HIS A 161 25.54 -10.11 -14.80
N ALA A 162 26.33 -9.79 -15.85
CA ALA A 162 25.80 -9.49 -17.18
C ALA A 162 25.04 -10.70 -17.80
N ASN A 163 25.66 -11.88 -17.77
CA ASN A 163 25.09 -13.13 -18.28
C ASN A 163 23.88 -13.58 -17.44
N ILE A 164 23.90 -13.33 -16.13
CA ILE A 164 22.76 -13.60 -15.23
C ILE A 164 21.56 -12.75 -15.64
N LYS A 165 21.77 -11.45 -15.91
CA LYS A 165 20.71 -10.55 -16.36
C LYS A 165 20.14 -10.95 -17.71
N GLU A 166 20.99 -11.12 -18.73
CA GLU A 166 20.58 -11.52 -20.08
C GLU A 166 19.72 -12.79 -20.04
N ARG A 167 20.08 -13.76 -19.18
CA ARG A 167 19.34 -15.01 -19.00
C ARG A 167 17.99 -14.85 -18.30
N LEU A 168 17.82 -13.86 -17.42
CA LEU A 168 16.50 -13.53 -16.84
C LEU A 168 15.61 -12.83 -17.89
N ASP A 169 16.15 -11.84 -18.61
CA ASP A 169 15.45 -11.10 -19.66
C ASP A 169 14.92 -12.07 -20.76
N GLU A 170 15.69 -13.10 -21.14
CA GLU A 170 15.25 -14.20 -22.03
C GLU A 170 14.04 -14.99 -21.47
N LEU A 171 14.07 -15.33 -20.18
CA LEU A 171 13.05 -16.17 -19.54
C LEU A 171 11.73 -15.41 -19.35
N HIS A 172 11.77 -14.11 -19.02
CA HIS A 172 10.57 -13.27 -18.99
C HIS A 172 9.88 -13.19 -20.35
N ALA A 173 10.64 -13.01 -21.44
CA ALA A 173 10.09 -12.94 -22.79
C ALA A 173 9.39 -14.26 -23.20
N LEU A 174 9.96 -15.41 -22.84
CA LEU A 174 9.34 -16.72 -23.07
C LEU A 174 8.10 -16.95 -22.20
N TRP A 175 8.11 -16.49 -20.95
CA TRP A 175 6.97 -16.58 -20.04
C TRP A 175 5.78 -15.71 -20.51
N GLU A 176 6.03 -14.47 -20.94
CA GLU A 176 4.99 -13.59 -21.51
C GLU A 176 4.39 -14.20 -22.79
N GLN A 177 5.23 -14.77 -23.67
CA GLN A 177 4.77 -15.45 -24.88
C GLN A 177 3.86 -16.66 -24.57
N LEU A 178 4.13 -17.43 -23.51
CA LEU A 178 3.27 -18.52 -23.05
C LEU A 178 1.90 -17.98 -22.59
N LEU A 179 1.88 -16.94 -21.76
CA LEU A 179 0.63 -16.31 -21.28
C LEU A 179 -0.21 -15.75 -22.44
N GLN A 180 0.43 -15.10 -23.43
CA GLN A 180 -0.27 -14.62 -24.63
C GLN A 180 -0.94 -15.78 -25.39
N LYS A 181 -0.24 -16.91 -25.58
CA LYS A 181 -0.77 -18.05 -26.36
C LYS A 181 -1.89 -18.80 -25.63
N LEU A 182 -1.87 -18.85 -24.30
CA LEU A 182 -3.00 -19.31 -23.50
C LEU A 182 -4.25 -18.44 -23.74
N ALA A 183 -4.13 -17.12 -23.61
CA ALA A 183 -5.26 -16.19 -23.78
C ALA A 183 -5.84 -16.23 -25.21
N GLU A 184 -5.00 -16.29 -26.24
CA GLU A 184 -5.44 -16.45 -27.63
C GLU A 184 -6.28 -17.73 -27.83
N LYS A 185 -5.87 -18.84 -27.23
CA LYS A 185 -6.54 -20.14 -27.33
C LYS A 185 -7.90 -20.15 -26.61
N GLY A 186 -7.98 -19.53 -25.43
CA GLY A 186 -9.23 -19.36 -24.69
C GLY A 186 -10.29 -18.57 -25.46
N ILE A 187 -9.90 -17.45 -26.10
CA ILE A 187 -10.80 -16.64 -26.93
C ILE A 187 -11.32 -17.42 -28.14
N ARG A 188 -10.44 -18.15 -28.85
CA ARG A 188 -10.81 -18.93 -30.05
C ARG A 188 -11.78 -20.08 -29.71
N LEU A 189 -11.60 -20.75 -28.57
CA LEU A 189 -12.53 -21.78 -28.06
C LEU A 189 -13.95 -21.21 -27.83
N GLN A 190 -14.05 -20.03 -27.21
CA GLN A 190 -15.34 -19.37 -26.94
C GLN A 190 -16.05 -18.87 -28.22
N GLN A 191 -15.28 -18.44 -29.23
CA GLN A 191 -15.82 -18.05 -30.53
C GLN A 191 -16.40 -19.26 -31.29
N ALA A 192 -15.70 -20.39 -31.30
CA ALA A 192 -16.17 -21.63 -31.94
C ALA A 192 -17.50 -22.14 -31.36
N LEU A 193 -17.71 -22.00 -30.03
CA LEU A 193 -18.94 -22.43 -29.37
C LEU A 193 -20.17 -21.62 -29.82
N LYS A 194 -20.02 -20.30 -29.99
CA LYS A 194 -21.09 -19.42 -30.47
C LYS A 194 -21.50 -19.75 -31.91
N LEU A 195 -20.53 -20.03 -32.77
CA LEU A 195 -20.79 -20.41 -34.16
C LEU A 195 -21.56 -21.74 -34.27
N LEU A 196 -21.14 -22.76 -33.51
CA LEU A 196 -21.80 -24.07 -33.49
C LEU A 196 -23.29 -23.99 -33.12
N LEU A 197 -23.62 -23.18 -32.10
CA LEU A 197 -25.01 -23.00 -31.64
C LEU A 197 -25.88 -22.29 -32.69
N PHE A 198 -25.33 -21.30 -33.39
CA PHE A 198 -26.03 -20.58 -34.45
C PHE A 198 -26.32 -21.48 -35.66
N THR A 199 -25.33 -22.25 -36.13
CA THR A 199 -25.51 -23.17 -37.27
C THR A 199 -26.66 -24.15 -37.02
N ARG A 200 -26.72 -24.74 -35.82
CA ARG A 200 -27.77 -25.70 -35.45
C ARG A 200 -29.19 -25.10 -35.54
N GLN A 201 -29.34 -23.82 -35.19
CA GLN A 201 -30.62 -23.12 -35.30
C GLN A 201 -31.03 -22.86 -36.76
N CYS A 202 -30.06 -22.59 -37.65
CA CYS A 202 -30.32 -22.52 -39.08
C CYS A 202 -30.71 -23.88 -39.67
N ASP A 203 -30.06 -24.96 -39.24
CA ASP A 203 -30.36 -26.33 -39.68
C ASP A 203 -31.78 -26.77 -39.25
N GLU A 204 -32.19 -26.44 -38.01
CA GLU A 204 -33.55 -26.70 -37.49
C GLU A 204 -34.64 -26.04 -38.35
N VAL A 205 -34.43 -24.79 -38.78
CA VAL A 205 -35.37 -24.06 -39.64
C VAL A 205 -35.34 -24.58 -41.08
N MET A 206 -34.15 -24.86 -41.63
CA MET A 206 -34.01 -25.38 -43.00
C MET A 206 -34.66 -26.76 -43.15
N TYR A 207 -34.51 -27.64 -42.16
CA TYR A 207 -35.19 -28.92 -42.12
C TYR A 207 -36.72 -28.77 -42.21
N TRP A 208 -37.30 -27.83 -41.44
CA TRP A 208 -38.74 -27.57 -41.47
C TRP A 208 -39.21 -27.07 -42.84
N ILE A 209 -38.45 -26.21 -43.52
CA ILE A 209 -38.77 -25.74 -44.87
C ILE A 209 -38.80 -26.92 -45.86
N LEU A 210 -37.76 -27.76 -45.84
CA LEU A 210 -37.63 -28.91 -46.75
C LEU A 210 -38.69 -29.99 -46.51
N ASP A 211 -39.13 -30.20 -45.26
CA ASP A 211 -40.25 -31.08 -44.90
C ASP A 211 -41.57 -30.60 -45.55
N LYS A 212 -41.84 -29.29 -45.55
CA LYS A 212 -43.04 -28.72 -46.19
C LYS A 212 -42.92 -28.64 -47.72
N GLU A 213 -41.72 -28.42 -48.25
CA GLU A 213 -41.48 -28.49 -49.70
C GLU A 213 -41.73 -29.91 -50.23
N ALA A 214 -41.15 -30.94 -49.60
CA ALA A 214 -41.34 -32.34 -49.97
C ALA A 214 -42.82 -32.76 -50.00
N PHE A 215 -43.60 -32.32 -49.00
CA PHE A 215 -45.05 -32.56 -48.95
C PHE A 215 -45.77 -31.97 -50.18
N VAL A 216 -45.47 -30.72 -50.56
CA VAL A 216 -46.10 -30.05 -51.72
C VAL A 216 -45.65 -30.64 -53.06
N THR A 217 -44.40 -31.10 -53.17
CA THR A 217 -43.86 -31.67 -54.42
C THR A 217 -44.27 -33.13 -54.68
N THR A 218 -45.09 -33.73 -53.82
CA THR A 218 -45.48 -35.14 -53.96
C THR A 218 -46.50 -35.33 -55.08
N GLU A 219 -46.08 -35.91 -56.21
CA GLU A 219 -46.90 -36.20 -57.41
C GLU A 219 -47.91 -37.36 -57.23
N GLU A 220 -48.41 -37.60 -56.00
CA GLU A 220 -49.42 -38.63 -55.75
C GLU A 220 -50.84 -38.09 -56.06
N PHE A 221 -51.35 -38.44 -57.24
CA PHE A 221 -52.69 -38.02 -57.71
C PHE A 221 -53.84 -38.96 -57.31
N GLY A 222 -53.58 -39.97 -56.46
CA GLY A 222 -54.56 -40.99 -56.08
C GLY A 222 -54.69 -42.15 -57.08
N GLN A 223 -55.31 -43.24 -56.65
CA GLN A 223 -55.50 -44.46 -57.46
C GLN A 223 -56.98 -44.72 -57.81
N ASP A 224 -57.88 -44.20 -56.99
CA ASP A 224 -59.34 -44.24 -57.10
C ASP A 224 -59.93 -42.97 -56.45
N LEU A 225 -61.25 -42.80 -56.53
CA LEU A 225 -61.93 -41.59 -56.04
C LEU A 225 -61.77 -41.40 -54.53
N GLU A 226 -61.82 -42.47 -53.73
CA GLU A 226 -61.70 -42.38 -52.27
C GLU A 226 -60.28 -41.96 -51.87
N HIS A 227 -59.26 -42.46 -52.58
CA HIS A 227 -57.89 -41.99 -52.40
C HIS A 227 -57.69 -40.53 -52.85
N VAL A 228 -58.31 -40.11 -53.96
CA VAL A 228 -58.29 -38.69 -54.39
C VAL A 228 -58.92 -37.79 -53.33
N GLU A 229 -60.08 -38.16 -52.76
CA GLU A 229 -60.74 -37.39 -51.70
C GLU A 229 -59.89 -37.34 -50.41
N VAL A 230 -59.19 -38.42 -50.06
CA VAL A 230 -58.23 -38.44 -48.94
C VAL A 230 -57.02 -37.53 -49.20
N LEU A 231 -56.48 -37.51 -50.42
CA LEU A 231 -55.35 -36.65 -50.80
C LEU A 231 -55.74 -35.17 -50.87
N GLN A 232 -56.91 -34.87 -51.45
CA GLN A 232 -57.49 -33.53 -51.43
C GLN A 232 -57.72 -33.07 -49.99
N LYS A 233 -58.27 -33.93 -49.12
CA LYS A 233 -58.44 -33.59 -47.70
C LYS A 233 -57.10 -33.36 -46.98
N LYS A 234 -56.08 -34.19 -47.20
CA LYS A 234 -54.73 -33.97 -46.67
C LYS A 234 -54.14 -32.65 -47.16
N PHE A 235 -54.31 -32.33 -48.44
CA PHE A 235 -53.82 -31.09 -49.03
C PHE A 235 -54.62 -29.87 -48.53
N ASP A 236 -55.92 -29.98 -48.34
CA ASP A 236 -56.75 -28.96 -47.70
C ASP A 236 -56.36 -28.76 -46.23
N ASP A 237 -56.09 -29.82 -45.49
CA ASP A 237 -55.63 -29.75 -44.09
C ASP A 237 -54.21 -29.18 -43.99
N PHE A 238 -53.34 -29.44 -44.98
CA PHE A 238 -52.04 -28.77 -45.15
C PHE A 238 -52.18 -27.32 -45.61
N LEU A 239 -53.12 -26.99 -46.49
CA LEU A 239 -53.42 -25.61 -46.88
C LEU A 239 -54.03 -24.84 -45.71
N LYS A 240 -54.79 -25.50 -44.82
CA LYS A 240 -55.19 -24.95 -43.52
C LYS A 240 -53.99 -24.82 -42.59
N GLU A 241 -53.03 -25.75 -42.58
CA GLU A 241 -51.80 -25.58 -41.79
C GLU A 241 -50.97 -24.40 -42.33
N LEU A 242 -50.65 -24.34 -43.63
CA LEU A 242 -49.97 -23.20 -44.26
C LEU A 242 -50.76 -21.90 -44.10
N ALA A 243 -52.08 -21.89 -44.28
CA ALA A 243 -52.88 -20.70 -44.04
C ALA A 243 -52.91 -20.33 -42.55
N ASN A 244 -52.83 -21.29 -41.62
CA ASN A 244 -52.71 -21.01 -40.19
C ASN A 244 -51.29 -20.59 -39.80
N GLN A 245 -50.23 -21.07 -40.44
CA GLN A 245 -48.85 -20.63 -40.21
C GLN A 245 -48.57 -19.30 -40.92
N GLN A 246 -49.19 -19.04 -42.07
CA GLN A 246 -49.16 -17.74 -42.76
C GLN A 246 -50.05 -16.73 -42.04
N TYR A 247 -51.24 -17.12 -41.57
CA TYR A 247 -52.08 -16.29 -40.71
C TYR A 247 -51.38 -16.06 -39.38
N ARG A 248 -50.74 -17.06 -38.76
CA ARG A 248 -49.91 -16.84 -37.56
C ARG A 248 -48.71 -15.96 -37.85
N ILE A 249 -47.94 -16.17 -38.91
CA ILE A 249 -46.81 -15.29 -39.23
C ILE A 249 -47.32 -13.88 -39.57
N ALA A 250 -48.45 -13.74 -40.25
CA ALA A 250 -49.05 -12.44 -40.57
C ALA A 250 -49.79 -11.80 -39.39
N GLU A 251 -50.31 -12.55 -38.43
CA GLU A 251 -50.96 -12.08 -37.19
C GLU A 251 -49.90 -11.81 -36.13
N GLU A 252 -48.87 -12.64 -35.99
CA GLU A 252 -47.67 -12.37 -35.19
C GLU A 252 -46.89 -11.19 -35.78
N LEU A 253 -46.83 -11.01 -37.11
CA LEU A 253 -46.23 -9.82 -37.75
C LEU A 253 -47.15 -8.60 -37.73
N LEU A 254 -48.47 -8.73 -37.90
CA LEU A 254 -49.43 -7.62 -37.82
C LEU A 254 -49.67 -7.22 -36.36
N ALA A 255 -49.65 -8.15 -35.42
CA ALA A 255 -49.65 -7.88 -33.99
C ALA A 255 -48.27 -7.42 -33.53
N ALA A 256 -47.14 -7.88 -34.09
CA ALA A 256 -45.83 -7.26 -33.81
C ALA A 256 -45.72 -5.87 -34.45
N TRP A 257 -46.32 -5.61 -35.61
CA TRP A 257 -46.35 -4.31 -36.27
C TRP A 257 -47.32 -3.35 -35.56
N LYS A 258 -48.51 -3.83 -35.19
CA LYS A 258 -49.47 -3.08 -34.37
C LYS A 258 -48.91 -2.88 -32.97
N HIS A 259 -48.31 -3.87 -32.34
CA HIS A 259 -47.63 -3.72 -31.06
C HIS A 259 -46.42 -2.79 -31.20
N LEU A 260 -45.66 -2.81 -32.28
CA LEU A 260 -44.58 -1.85 -32.55
C LEU A 260 -45.13 -0.44 -32.80
N ASN A 261 -46.27 -0.30 -33.46
CA ASN A 261 -46.94 0.98 -33.70
C ASN A 261 -47.56 1.53 -32.40
N ASP A 262 -48.26 0.70 -31.64
CA ASP A 262 -48.88 1.03 -30.37
C ASP A 262 -47.79 1.26 -29.30
N LEU A 263 -46.68 0.50 -29.32
CA LEU A 263 -45.44 0.80 -28.60
C LEU A 263 -44.77 2.06 -29.13
N SER A 264 -44.85 2.41 -30.42
CA SER A 264 -44.25 3.63 -30.99
C SER A 264 -45.04 4.87 -30.60
N VAL A 265 -46.38 4.81 -30.61
CA VAL A 265 -47.29 5.83 -30.08
C VAL A 265 -47.11 5.92 -28.57
N THR A 266 -47.19 4.80 -27.84
CA THR A 266 -46.93 4.75 -26.39
C THR A 266 -45.51 5.23 -26.06
N ARG A 267 -44.50 4.95 -26.88
CA ARG A 267 -43.12 5.41 -26.69
C ARG A 267 -42.98 6.88 -27.05
N LYS A 268 -43.71 7.40 -28.04
CA LYS A 268 -43.77 8.83 -28.38
C LYS A 268 -44.47 9.61 -27.27
N GLU A 269 -45.57 9.13 -26.73
CA GLU A 269 -46.30 9.71 -25.59
C GLU A 269 -45.47 9.60 -24.31
N ARG A 270 -44.89 8.43 -24.01
CA ARG A 270 -43.94 8.27 -22.90
C ARG A 270 -42.63 9.01 -23.12
N LEU A 271 -42.20 9.33 -24.34
CA LEU A 271 -41.06 10.21 -24.62
C LEU A 271 -41.45 11.67 -24.51
N PHE A 272 -42.68 12.05 -24.84
CA PHE A 272 -43.18 13.41 -24.70
C PHE A 272 -43.44 13.74 -23.23
N GLY A 273 -44.18 12.89 -22.51
CA GLY A 273 -44.35 12.98 -21.06
C GLY A 273 -43.04 12.77 -20.31
N ALA A 274 -42.13 11.89 -20.77
CA ALA A 274 -40.77 11.87 -20.21
C ALA A 274 -39.90 13.03 -20.68
N HIS A 275 -40.23 13.80 -21.71
CA HIS A 275 -39.52 15.02 -22.09
C HIS A 275 -40.07 16.22 -21.31
N GLU A 276 -41.38 16.30 -21.07
CA GLU A 276 -41.96 17.24 -20.09
C GLU A 276 -41.40 16.94 -18.69
N VAL A 277 -41.44 15.69 -18.24
CA VAL A 277 -40.88 15.30 -16.93
C VAL A 277 -39.36 15.33 -16.91
N GLN A 278 -38.61 15.05 -17.99
CA GLN A 278 -37.13 15.24 -17.97
C GLN A 278 -36.71 16.68 -18.22
N ARG A 279 -37.56 17.54 -18.78
CA ARG A 279 -37.34 18.99 -18.80
C ARG A 279 -37.67 19.57 -17.43
N PHE A 280 -38.76 19.15 -16.78
CA PHE A 280 -39.04 19.51 -15.40
C PHE A 280 -37.93 18.99 -14.47
N ASN A 281 -37.56 17.71 -14.59
CA ASN A 281 -36.44 17.13 -13.85
C ASN A 281 -35.15 17.87 -14.17
N ARG A 282 -34.80 18.16 -15.42
CA ARG A 282 -33.58 18.92 -15.72
C ARG A 282 -33.68 20.36 -15.21
N ASP A 283 -34.79 21.06 -15.40
CA ASP A 283 -34.94 22.46 -14.96
C ASP A 283 -35.00 22.55 -13.42
N ILE A 284 -35.48 21.51 -12.72
CA ILE A 284 -35.47 21.38 -11.25
C ILE A 284 -34.21 20.69 -10.71
N ASP A 285 -33.46 19.94 -11.51
CA ASP A 285 -32.15 19.36 -11.18
C ASP A 285 -31.03 20.33 -11.53
N GLU A 286 -31.24 21.28 -12.45
CA GLU A 286 -30.47 22.51 -12.63
C GLU A 286 -30.77 23.47 -11.49
N THR A 287 -32.02 23.54 -11.01
CA THR A 287 -32.35 24.35 -9.83
C THR A 287 -31.86 23.69 -8.55
N ILE A 288 -31.98 22.38 -8.38
CA ILE A 288 -31.39 21.60 -7.28
C ILE A 288 -29.86 21.62 -7.40
N ALA A 289 -29.26 21.53 -8.59
CA ALA A 289 -27.80 21.64 -8.74
C ALA A 289 -27.31 23.07 -8.54
N TRP A 290 -28.09 24.10 -8.87
CA TRP A 290 -27.75 25.50 -8.53
C TRP A 290 -27.96 25.77 -7.04
N ILE A 291 -29.00 25.17 -6.43
CA ILE A 291 -29.18 25.08 -4.98
C ILE A 291 -27.98 24.37 -4.35
N LEU A 292 -27.53 23.22 -4.86
CA LEU A 292 -26.42 22.44 -4.34
C LEU A 292 -25.04 23.01 -4.71
N GLU A 293 -24.94 23.82 -5.76
CA GLU A 293 -23.80 24.71 -6.05
C GLU A 293 -23.76 25.84 -5.03
N LYS A 294 -24.93 26.36 -4.63
CA LYS A 294 -25.02 27.28 -3.49
C LYS A 294 -24.95 26.56 -2.15
N ASP A 295 -25.21 25.26 -2.05
CA ASP A 295 -25.12 24.44 -0.81
C ASP A 295 -23.72 23.87 -0.62
N SER A 296 -22.92 23.79 -1.69
CA SER A 296 -21.47 23.51 -1.64
C SER A 296 -20.69 24.82 -1.57
N GLY A 297 -21.07 25.85 -2.33
CA GLY A 297 -20.71 27.24 -2.07
C GLY A 297 -21.14 27.72 -0.67
N LEU A 298 -22.11 27.03 -0.06
CA LEU A 298 -22.51 27.09 1.35
C LEU A 298 -22.34 25.74 2.09
N SER A 299 -21.27 24.98 1.78
CA SER A 299 -20.67 23.96 2.68
C SER A 299 -19.13 23.99 2.71
N ILE A 300 -18.43 24.37 1.63
CA ILE A 300 -16.96 24.53 1.55
C ILE A 300 -16.43 25.55 2.59
N ASP A 301 -15.64 25.07 3.57
CA ASP A 301 -14.87 25.83 4.57
C ASP A 301 -13.75 26.76 4.02
N ASP A 302 -14.06 27.56 2.99
CA ASP A 302 -13.17 28.63 2.49
C ASP A 302 -13.54 29.99 3.11
N PHE A 303 -12.50 30.66 3.57
CA PHE A 303 -12.54 31.45 4.80
C PHE A 303 -11.44 32.51 4.93
N GLY A 304 -10.43 32.46 4.05
CA GLY A 304 -9.27 33.33 4.07
C GLY A 304 -8.14 32.79 4.96
N ARG A 305 -6.91 33.12 4.56
CA ARG A 305 -5.66 32.85 5.30
C ARG A 305 -4.95 34.14 5.72
N ASP A 306 -5.49 35.28 5.29
CA ASP A 306 -5.05 36.63 5.59
C ASP A 306 -6.25 37.61 5.53
N LEU A 307 -6.08 38.81 6.06
CA LEU A 307 -7.16 39.82 6.13
C LEU A 307 -7.73 40.22 4.75
N THR A 308 -6.92 40.13 3.69
CA THR A 308 -7.30 40.55 2.33
C THR A 308 -8.19 39.51 1.67
N THR A 309 -7.87 38.22 1.85
CA THR A 309 -8.70 37.09 1.40
C THR A 309 -10.02 37.04 2.15
N VAL A 310 -10.05 37.34 3.46
CA VAL A 310 -11.30 37.50 4.24
C VAL A 310 -12.22 38.58 3.63
N GLN A 311 -11.69 39.78 3.34
CA GLN A 311 -12.49 40.86 2.74
C GLN A 311 -12.97 40.55 1.31
N ALA A 312 -12.24 39.73 0.55
CA ALA A 312 -12.69 39.24 -0.76
C ALA A 312 -13.84 38.24 -0.61
N LEU A 313 -13.80 37.36 0.39
CA LEU A 313 -14.83 36.37 0.68
C LEU A 313 -16.13 37.01 1.22
N GLN A 314 -16.03 38.12 1.95
CA GLN A 314 -17.22 38.88 2.38
C GLN A 314 -18.04 39.38 1.16
N ARG A 315 -17.38 39.97 0.16
CA ARG A 315 -18.04 40.39 -1.10
C ARG A 315 -18.54 39.23 -1.96
N LYS A 316 -17.95 38.04 -1.80
CA LYS A 316 -18.43 36.78 -2.40
C LYS A 316 -19.75 36.33 -1.75
N HIS A 317 -19.90 36.48 -0.43
CA HIS A 317 -21.14 36.21 0.30
C HIS A 317 -22.28 37.17 -0.10
N GLU A 318 -22.00 38.47 -0.24
CA GLU A 318 -22.93 39.47 -0.80
C GLU A 318 -23.31 39.19 -2.27
N GLY A 319 -22.57 38.32 -2.97
CA GLY A 319 -22.96 37.72 -4.24
C GLY A 319 -24.01 36.62 -4.03
N THR A 320 -23.67 35.62 -3.21
CA THR A 320 -24.53 34.47 -2.90
C THR A 320 -25.92 34.86 -2.40
N GLU A 321 -26.06 35.88 -1.55
CA GLU A 321 -27.38 36.33 -1.06
C GLU A 321 -28.32 36.83 -2.18
N ARG A 322 -27.76 37.39 -3.28
CA ARG A 322 -28.55 37.80 -4.46
C ARG A 322 -28.91 36.62 -5.35
N ASP A 323 -28.03 35.63 -5.46
CA ASP A 323 -28.32 34.37 -6.18
C ASP A 323 -29.44 33.58 -5.46
N LEU A 324 -29.46 33.57 -4.12
CA LEU A 324 -30.54 32.96 -3.33
C LEU A 324 -31.90 33.61 -3.61
N ALA A 325 -31.97 34.93 -3.76
CA ALA A 325 -33.22 35.63 -4.11
C ALA A 325 -33.73 35.27 -5.52
N ALA A 326 -32.83 34.96 -6.46
CA ALA A 326 -33.21 34.46 -7.79
C ALA A 326 -33.65 32.99 -7.76
N LEU A 327 -33.03 32.17 -6.91
CA LEU A 327 -33.39 30.77 -6.68
C LEU A 327 -34.81 30.60 -6.12
N ASP A 328 -35.23 31.40 -5.13
CA ASP A 328 -36.57 31.29 -4.51
C ASP A 328 -37.69 31.39 -5.57
N GLY A 329 -37.62 32.39 -6.45
CA GLY A 329 -38.60 32.56 -7.54
C GLY A 329 -38.56 31.44 -8.58
N LYS A 330 -37.39 30.86 -8.84
CA LYS A 330 -37.21 29.71 -9.74
C LYS A 330 -37.85 28.45 -9.13
N VAL A 331 -37.60 28.15 -7.85
CA VAL A 331 -38.20 27.03 -7.09
C VAL A 331 -39.72 27.14 -7.08
N GLN A 332 -40.28 28.31 -6.75
CA GLN A 332 -41.73 28.51 -6.75
C GLN A 332 -42.36 28.27 -8.14
N SER A 333 -41.71 28.73 -9.21
CA SER A 333 -42.20 28.49 -10.58
C SER A 333 -42.24 27.00 -10.96
N LEU A 334 -41.27 26.22 -10.48
CA LEU A 334 -41.20 24.78 -10.70
C LEU A 334 -42.18 24.01 -9.82
N ALA A 335 -42.45 24.47 -8.60
CA ALA A 335 -43.48 23.87 -7.75
C ALA A 335 -44.89 23.93 -8.39
N ILE A 336 -45.20 25.01 -9.11
CA ILE A 336 -46.47 25.15 -9.87
C ILE A 336 -46.50 24.19 -11.07
N GLU A 337 -45.39 24.06 -11.81
CA GLU A 337 -45.27 23.14 -12.94
C GLU A 337 -45.32 21.67 -12.49
N ALA A 338 -44.79 21.34 -11.31
CA ALA A 338 -44.91 20.02 -10.70
C ALA A 338 -46.40 19.62 -10.48
N GLU A 339 -47.21 20.53 -9.92
CA GLU A 339 -48.65 20.30 -9.75
C GLU A 339 -49.38 20.11 -11.09
N ARG A 340 -49.00 20.85 -12.14
CA ARG A 340 -49.51 20.61 -13.50
C ARG A 340 -49.15 19.20 -13.98
N LEU A 341 -47.87 18.81 -13.91
CA LEU A 341 -47.39 17.53 -14.42
C LEU A 341 -47.95 16.33 -13.65
N LYS A 342 -48.19 16.45 -12.35
CA LYS A 342 -48.92 15.45 -11.54
C LYS A 342 -50.32 15.16 -12.07
N SER A 343 -51.05 16.19 -12.49
CA SER A 343 -52.41 16.02 -13.05
C SER A 343 -52.42 15.29 -14.41
N LEU A 344 -51.29 15.30 -15.13
CA LEU A 344 -51.14 14.75 -16.48
C LEU A 344 -50.40 13.39 -16.50
N HIS A 345 -49.59 13.10 -15.49
CA HIS A 345 -48.78 11.88 -15.38
C HIS A 345 -48.97 11.19 -14.02
N PRO A 346 -50.13 10.53 -13.80
CA PRO A 346 -50.41 9.78 -12.56
C PRO A 346 -49.34 8.73 -12.23
N ASP A 347 -48.72 8.12 -13.25
CA ASP A 347 -47.61 7.16 -13.15
C ASP A 347 -46.32 7.74 -12.54
N ARG A 348 -46.25 9.08 -12.44
CA ARG A 348 -45.07 9.83 -11.99
C ARG A 348 -45.38 10.80 -10.87
N VAL A 349 -46.61 10.83 -10.35
CA VAL A 349 -47.00 11.73 -9.25
C VAL A 349 -46.02 11.62 -8.09
N GLU A 350 -45.61 10.42 -7.72
CA GLU A 350 -44.65 10.19 -6.62
C GLU A 350 -43.22 10.66 -6.98
N SER A 351 -42.77 10.53 -8.23
CA SER A 351 -41.44 11.01 -8.65
C SER A 351 -41.40 12.53 -8.84
N ILE A 352 -42.51 13.13 -9.27
CA ILE A 352 -42.68 14.58 -9.43
C ILE A 352 -42.88 15.22 -8.06
N GLU A 353 -43.65 14.59 -7.16
CA GLU A 353 -43.76 14.99 -5.75
C GLU A 353 -42.46 14.82 -5.01
N SER A 354 -41.73 13.72 -5.19
CA SER A 354 -40.37 13.57 -4.66
C SER A 354 -39.54 14.72 -5.17
N LYS A 355 -39.29 14.88 -6.47
CA LYS A 355 -38.43 15.98 -6.95
C LYS A 355 -38.92 17.38 -6.59
N LYS A 356 -40.23 17.62 -6.43
CA LYS A 356 -40.79 18.88 -5.90
C LYS A 356 -40.49 19.04 -4.42
N LEU A 357 -40.69 18.00 -3.61
CA LEU A 357 -40.42 17.97 -2.18
C LEU A 357 -38.91 17.99 -1.93
N ASP A 358 -38.11 17.23 -2.65
CA ASP A 358 -36.65 17.26 -2.68
C ASP A 358 -36.15 18.66 -3.09
N ALA A 359 -36.77 19.34 -4.06
CA ALA A 359 -36.43 20.72 -4.37
C ALA A 359 -36.82 21.70 -3.25
N LEU A 360 -37.98 21.52 -2.63
CA LEU A 360 -38.46 22.36 -1.53
C LEU A 360 -37.70 22.09 -0.23
N THR A 361 -37.31 20.85 0.03
CA THR A 361 -36.53 20.41 1.19
C THR A 361 -35.06 20.68 0.98
N ASN A 362 -34.49 20.54 -0.23
CA ASN A 362 -33.15 21.07 -0.53
C ASN A 362 -33.15 22.60 -0.58
N TRP A 363 -34.29 23.26 -0.85
CA TRP A 363 -34.40 24.73 -0.76
C TRP A 363 -34.51 25.19 0.68
N GLU A 364 -35.38 24.59 1.49
CA GLU A 364 -35.49 24.84 2.93
C GLU A 364 -34.24 24.38 3.68
N GLU A 365 -33.58 23.31 3.22
CA GLU A 365 -32.30 22.85 3.76
C GLU A 365 -31.14 23.71 3.27
N LEU A 366 -31.07 24.17 2.02
CA LEU A 366 -30.11 25.21 1.63
C LEU A 366 -30.35 26.49 2.42
N LYS A 367 -31.59 26.84 2.74
CA LYS A 367 -31.94 28.01 3.55
C LYS A 367 -31.57 27.81 5.02
N ARG A 368 -31.68 26.57 5.51
CA ARG A 368 -31.20 26.09 6.82
C ARG A 368 -29.67 26.08 6.88
N LYS A 369 -28.98 25.48 5.91
CA LYS A 369 -27.51 25.42 5.76
C LYS A 369 -26.92 26.79 5.44
N ALA A 370 -27.59 27.67 4.69
CA ALA A 370 -27.19 29.07 4.56
C ALA A 370 -27.16 29.81 5.91
N ALA A 371 -27.98 29.40 6.88
CA ALA A 371 -27.95 29.88 8.25
C ALA A 371 -27.02 29.06 9.17
N GLU A 372 -26.98 27.73 9.03
CA GLU A 372 -26.21 26.80 9.87
C GLU A 372 -24.74 26.74 9.47
N ARG A 373 -24.39 26.71 8.18
CA ARG A 373 -23.02 27.01 7.73
C ARG A 373 -22.63 28.40 8.17
N LYS A 374 -23.50 29.39 8.08
CA LYS A 374 -23.17 30.74 8.56
C LYS A 374 -22.80 30.74 10.06
N ALA A 375 -23.21 29.72 10.82
CA ALA A 375 -22.75 29.42 12.17
C ALA A 375 -21.76 28.22 12.28
N GLY A 376 -21.43 27.52 11.19
CA GLY A 376 -20.94 26.14 11.20
C GLY A 376 -19.74 25.85 10.29
N LEU A 377 -19.53 26.67 9.25
CA LEU A 377 -18.17 27.06 8.85
C LEU A 377 -17.44 27.58 10.08
N GLU A 378 -18.11 28.46 10.83
CA GLU A 378 -17.63 29.00 12.12
C GLU A 378 -17.46 27.91 13.20
N HIS A 379 -17.66 26.62 12.87
CA HIS A 379 -17.39 25.47 13.75
C HIS A 379 -16.46 24.39 13.13
N TYR A 380 -16.53 23.97 11.85
CA TYR A 380 -15.61 22.91 11.34
C TYR A 380 -14.22 23.42 10.94
N ARG A 381 -14.09 24.49 10.13
CA ARG A 381 -12.80 25.17 10.03
C ARG A 381 -12.36 25.57 11.43
N ASP A 382 -13.25 26.20 12.20
CA ASP A 382 -12.90 26.73 13.51
C ASP A 382 -12.28 25.65 14.41
N LEU A 383 -12.93 24.50 14.61
CA LEU A 383 -12.37 23.37 15.35
C LEU A 383 -11.12 22.76 14.70
N THR A 384 -10.97 22.76 13.37
CA THR A 384 -9.80 22.16 12.70
C THR A 384 -8.58 23.07 12.73
N SER A 385 -8.75 24.38 12.50
CA SER A 385 -7.70 25.38 12.72
C SER A 385 -7.42 25.53 14.21
N TRP A 386 -8.42 25.49 15.09
CA TRP A 386 -8.22 25.54 16.53
C TRP A 386 -7.55 24.27 17.07
N ILE A 387 -7.79 23.07 16.51
CA ILE A 387 -6.94 21.90 16.80
C ILE A 387 -5.51 22.15 16.32
N ALA A 388 -5.30 22.66 15.12
CA ALA A 388 -3.95 22.91 14.60
C ALA A 388 -3.20 23.98 15.43
N ASP A 389 -3.89 25.06 15.81
CA ASP A 389 -3.38 26.17 16.61
C ASP A 389 -3.19 25.75 18.09
N MET A 390 -4.06 24.91 18.66
CA MET A 390 -3.92 24.37 20.01
C MET A 390 -2.81 23.31 20.08
N LYS A 391 -2.69 22.43 19.07
CA LYS A 391 -1.50 21.55 18.90
C LYS A 391 -0.24 22.39 18.78
N ALA A 392 -0.26 23.47 17.98
CA ALA A 392 0.86 24.37 17.85
C ALA A 392 1.20 25.08 19.18
N LEU A 393 0.22 25.55 19.96
CA LEU A 393 0.43 26.14 21.28
C LEU A 393 1.05 25.15 22.27
N ILE A 394 0.53 23.92 22.34
CA ILE A 394 1.04 22.84 23.21
C ILE A 394 2.48 22.43 22.83
N MET A 395 2.85 22.52 21.53
CA MET A 395 4.21 22.22 21.05
C MET A 395 5.18 23.43 21.09
N ALA A 396 4.68 24.67 21.03
CA ALA A 396 5.52 25.87 20.90
C ALA A 396 6.17 26.31 22.22
N ASP A 397 5.58 25.92 23.35
CA ASP A 397 6.15 26.19 24.67
C ASP A 397 7.40 25.33 24.90
N GLU A 398 8.59 25.95 24.88
CA GLU A 398 9.87 25.27 25.13
C GLU A 398 9.95 24.69 26.55
N LEU A 399 10.74 23.61 26.72
CA LEU A 399 10.96 23.01 28.05
C LEU A 399 11.67 24.00 28.98
N ALA A 400 11.12 24.17 30.18
CA ALA A 400 11.63 25.09 31.17
C ALA A 400 13.04 24.71 31.65
N LYS A 401 13.83 25.74 31.97
CA LYS A 401 15.22 25.64 32.45
C LYS A 401 15.36 25.95 33.94
N ASP A 402 14.22 26.08 34.62
CA ASP A 402 14.08 26.20 36.07
C ASP A 402 12.68 25.72 36.50
N VAL A 403 12.48 25.55 37.81
CA VAL A 403 11.25 25.00 38.41
C VAL A 403 10.05 25.95 38.27
N ALA A 404 10.24 27.26 38.36
CA ALA A 404 9.13 28.22 38.30
C ALA A 404 8.56 28.31 36.87
N GLY A 405 9.41 28.17 35.85
CA GLY A 405 8.98 27.98 34.47
C GLY A 405 8.21 26.67 34.29
N ALA A 406 8.66 25.57 34.90
CA ALA A 406 7.97 24.28 34.80
C ALA A 406 6.58 24.29 35.46
N GLU A 407 6.45 24.91 36.63
CA GLU A 407 5.16 25.14 37.30
C GLU A 407 4.20 25.97 36.44
N ALA A 408 4.67 27.08 35.87
CA ALA A 408 3.85 27.94 35.00
C ALA A 408 3.41 27.25 33.69
N LEU A 409 4.25 26.36 33.13
CA LEU A 409 3.87 25.53 31.98
C LEU A 409 2.80 24.51 32.35
N LEU A 410 2.89 23.86 33.52
CA LEU A 410 1.88 22.92 34.00
C LEU A 410 0.53 23.60 34.30
N GLU A 411 0.52 24.80 34.90
CA GLU A 411 -0.70 25.57 35.15
C GLU A 411 -1.38 25.97 33.82
N ARG A 412 -0.63 26.55 32.89
CA ARG A 412 -1.13 26.92 31.55
C ARG A 412 -1.61 25.73 30.73
N HIS A 413 -0.95 24.58 30.86
CA HIS A 413 -1.36 23.32 30.24
C HIS A 413 -2.69 22.80 30.83
N GLN A 414 -2.95 23.03 32.12
CA GLN A 414 -4.23 22.72 32.75
C GLN A 414 -5.35 23.69 32.33
N GLU A 415 -5.05 24.96 32.02
CA GLU A 415 -6.00 25.87 31.37
C GLU A 415 -6.35 25.41 29.95
N GLN A 416 -5.36 25.03 29.15
CA GLN A 416 -5.54 24.47 27.80
C GLN A 416 -6.42 23.21 27.82
N ARG A 417 -6.25 22.34 28.83
CA ARG A 417 -7.13 21.20 29.05
C ARG A 417 -8.60 21.62 29.27
N GLY A 418 -8.83 22.64 30.11
CA GLY A 418 -10.17 23.19 30.33
C GLY A 418 -10.81 23.76 29.05
N GLU A 419 -10.02 24.38 28.17
CA GLU A 419 -10.47 24.84 26.86
C GLU A 419 -10.80 23.70 25.88
N ILE A 420 -10.18 22.53 26.01
CA ILE A 420 -10.50 21.31 25.25
C ILE A 420 -11.78 20.67 25.79
N ASP A 421 -11.86 20.43 27.10
CA ASP A 421 -13.02 19.82 27.75
C ASP A 421 -14.31 20.66 27.52
N ALA A 422 -14.20 21.99 27.53
CA ALA A 422 -15.33 22.89 27.23
C ALA A 422 -15.82 22.84 25.77
N ARG A 423 -15.01 22.33 24.83
CA ARG A 423 -15.37 22.15 23.41
C ARG A 423 -15.80 20.71 23.09
N GLU A 424 -15.86 19.81 24.07
CA GLU A 424 -16.28 18.42 23.87
C GLU A 424 -17.69 18.29 23.26
N ASP A 425 -18.61 19.17 23.64
CA ASP A 425 -19.95 19.23 23.05
C ASP A 425 -19.94 19.63 21.56
N SER A 426 -19.04 20.53 21.17
CA SER A 426 -18.82 20.92 19.77
C SER A 426 -18.18 19.78 19.00
N PHE A 427 -17.16 19.11 19.56
CA PHE A 427 -16.57 17.91 18.95
C PHE A 427 -17.59 16.79 18.78
N ARG A 428 -18.39 16.49 19.80
CA ARG A 428 -19.45 15.47 19.73
C ARG A 428 -20.51 15.85 18.70
N THR A 429 -20.92 17.12 18.62
CA THR A 429 -21.90 17.57 17.63
C THR A 429 -21.35 17.49 16.19
N THR A 430 -20.09 17.88 15.98
CA THR A 430 -19.40 17.75 14.68
C THR A 430 -19.14 16.28 14.32
N GLU A 431 -18.79 15.43 15.28
CA GLU A 431 -18.62 13.99 15.07
C GLU A 431 -19.97 13.29 14.84
N GLU A 432 -21.06 13.69 15.50
CA GLU A 432 -22.40 13.17 15.23
C GLU A 432 -22.92 13.60 13.87
N ALA A 433 -22.76 14.88 13.50
CA ALA A 433 -23.07 15.37 12.15
C ALA A 433 -22.25 14.62 11.10
N GLY A 434 -20.95 14.44 11.35
CA GLY A 434 -20.06 13.64 10.53
C GLY A 434 -20.50 12.17 10.43
N ARG A 435 -20.79 11.51 11.55
CA ARG A 435 -21.26 10.11 11.57
C ARG A 435 -22.61 9.94 10.87
N ARG A 436 -23.45 10.97 10.80
CA ARG A 436 -24.66 11.00 9.94
C ARG A 436 -24.26 11.10 8.46
N LEU A 437 -23.34 12.00 8.10
CA LEU A 437 -22.73 12.06 6.75
C LEU A 437 -21.97 10.78 6.34
N LEU A 438 -21.59 9.90 7.30
CA LEU A 438 -21.04 8.56 7.04
C LEU A 438 -22.07 7.44 7.01
N ALA A 439 -23.23 7.62 7.66
CA ALA A 439 -24.38 6.75 7.43
C ALA A 439 -24.90 6.95 6.01
N GLU A 440 -24.91 8.20 5.54
CA GLU A 440 -25.12 8.59 4.15
C GLU A 440 -23.96 8.16 3.24
N ASP A 441 -24.25 7.87 1.96
CA ASP A 441 -23.31 7.26 1.00
C ASP A 441 -22.75 8.28 -0.01
N ILE A 442 -22.25 9.40 0.51
CA ILE A 442 -21.65 10.49 -0.27
C ILE A 442 -20.42 10.01 -1.06
N ALA A 443 -20.12 10.60 -2.22
CA ALA A 443 -18.95 10.18 -3.03
C ALA A 443 -17.62 10.35 -2.27
N GLN A 444 -17.56 11.37 -1.42
CA GLN A 444 -16.47 11.64 -0.48
C GLN A 444 -16.56 10.78 0.79
N LYS A 445 -17.37 9.71 0.90
CA LYS A 445 -17.53 8.95 2.15
C LYS A 445 -16.20 8.40 2.67
N ASN A 446 -15.27 8.03 1.80
CA ASN A 446 -13.91 7.68 2.21
C ASN A 446 -13.12 8.89 2.70
N GLU A 447 -13.16 10.03 2.00
CA GLU A 447 -12.48 11.28 2.41
C GLU A 447 -13.10 11.90 3.67
N VAL A 448 -14.41 11.72 3.90
CA VAL A 448 -15.16 12.17 5.07
C VAL A 448 -15.00 11.16 6.21
N ALA A 449 -14.88 9.87 5.92
CA ALA A 449 -14.48 8.88 6.91
C ALA A 449 -13.04 9.12 7.32
N GLU A 450 -12.16 9.45 6.38
CA GLU A 450 -10.78 9.89 6.65
C GLU A 450 -10.74 11.27 7.31
N LYS A 451 -11.67 12.21 7.08
CA LYS A 451 -11.72 13.50 7.80
C LYS A 451 -12.37 13.45 9.17
N ILE A 452 -13.28 12.51 9.42
CA ILE A 452 -13.86 12.27 10.75
C ILE A 452 -12.96 11.34 11.54
N LYS A 453 -12.31 10.37 10.89
CA LYS A 453 -11.21 9.59 11.49
C LYS A 453 -9.95 10.44 11.62
N SER A 454 -9.68 11.43 10.77
CA SER A 454 -8.64 12.44 11.00
C SER A 454 -9.10 13.31 12.14
N LEU A 455 -10.24 13.99 12.12
CA LEU A 455 -10.72 14.81 13.25
C LEU A 455 -10.75 14.04 14.58
N ALA A 456 -11.17 12.77 14.59
CA ALA A 456 -11.14 11.91 15.76
C ALA A 456 -9.73 11.46 16.13
N ALA A 457 -8.85 11.09 15.17
CA ALA A 457 -7.44 10.80 15.42
C ALA A 457 -6.60 12.07 15.66
N ASP A 458 -7.11 13.26 15.36
CA ASP A 458 -6.51 14.57 15.54
C ASP A 458 -6.90 15.12 16.90
N LYS A 459 -8.14 14.85 17.34
CA LYS A 459 -8.60 14.97 18.72
C LYS A 459 -7.93 13.93 19.62
N GLU A 460 -7.84 12.68 19.21
CA GLU A 460 -7.14 11.61 19.94
C GLU A 460 -5.63 11.88 19.95
N ALA A 461 -5.02 12.36 18.86
CA ALA A 461 -3.63 12.83 18.87
C ALA A 461 -3.44 14.18 19.56
N LEU A 462 -4.46 15.05 19.67
CA LEU A 462 -4.40 16.25 20.52
C LEU A 462 -4.45 15.86 21.99
N LEU A 463 -5.31 14.92 22.37
CA LEU A 463 -5.43 14.39 23.73
C LEU A 463 -4.22 13.53 24.11
N ALA A 464 -3.67 12.74 23.17
CA ALA A 464 -2.44 11.99 23.36
C ALA A 464 -1.22 12.91 23.38
N LEU A 465 -1.17 13.97 22.57
CA LEU A 465 -0.13 15.02 22.65
C LEU A 465 -0.25 15.82 23.96
N LEU A 466 -1.46 16.14 24.41
CA LEU A 466 -1.71 16.78 25.71
C LEU A 466 -1.26 15.87 26.85
N GLU A 467 -1.49 14.56 26.76
CA GLU A 467 -1.04 13.60 27.77
C GLU A 467 0.48 13.33 27.70
N GLU A 468 1.06 13.23 26.50
CA GLU A 468 2.51 13.14 26.27
C GLU A 468 3.22 14.41 26.74
N ARG A 469 2.64 15.58 26.50
CA ARG A 469 3.16 16.87 26.97
C ARG A 469 2.97 17.06 28.47
N ARG A 470 1.86 16.58 29.06
CA ARG A 470 1.69 16.49 30.52
C ARG A 470 2.81 15.65 31.13
N ILE A 471 3.01 14.43 30.62
CA ILE A 471 4.05 13.52 31.10
C ILE A 471 5.45 14.14 30.90
N LEU A 472 5.70 14.81 29.78
CA LEU A 472 6.99 15.46 29.52
C LEU A 472 7.21 16.71 30.38
N TYR A 473 6.16 17.49 30.69
CA TYR A 473 6.25 18.63 31.62
C TYR A 473 6.37 18.17 33.08
N GLU A 474 5.76 17.06 33.47
CA GLU A 474 5.97 16.42 34.77
C GLU A 474 7.39 15.86 34.87
N GLN A 475 7.89 15.14 33.86
CA GLN A 475 9.29 14.68 33.80
C GLN A 475 10.30 15.85 33.73
N CYS A 476 9.94 16.95 33.06
CA CYS A 476 10.75 18.17 33.06
C CYS A 476 10.71 18.88 34.41
N MET A 477 9.57 18.89 35.10
CA MET A 477 9.43 19.40 36.46
C MET A 477 10.27 18.57 37.42
N ASP A 478 10.16 17.24 37.40
CA ASP A 478 10.98 16.30 38.18
C ASP A 478 12.47 16.51 37.88
N LEU A 479 12.85 16.72 36.62
CA LEU A 479 14.24 16.98 36.21
C LEU A 479 14.75 18.36 36.64
N GLN A 480 13.91 19.41 36.64
CA GLN A 480 14.28 20.73 37.15
C GLN A 480 14.28 20.80 38.68
N LEU A 481 13.42 20.04 39.35
CA LEU A 481 13.49 19.79 40.79
C LEU A 481 14.80 19.07 41.12
N PHE A 482 15.15 18.02 40.37
CA PHE A 482 16.41 17.29 40.48
C PHE A 482 17.63 18.20 40.29
N TYR A 483 17.69 18.98 39.21
CA TYR A 483 18.81 19.91 38.99
C TYR A 483 18.85 20.99 40.07
N ARG A 484 17.73 21.61 40.43
CA ARG A 484 17.65 22.61 41.51
C ARG A 484 18.16 22.05 42.86
N ASP A 485 17.83 20.81 43.19
CA ASP A 485 18.17 20.21 44.48
C ASP A 485 19.58 19.60 44.48
N THR A 486 20.07 19.18 43.31
CA THR A 486 21.48 18.82 43.07
C THR A 486 22.37 20.07 43.14
N ASP A 487 22.03 21.15 42.44
CA ASP A 487 22.75 22.43 42.50
C ASP A 487 22.73 23.04 43.92
N GLN A 488 21.64 22.87 44.67
CA GLN A 488 21.58 23.25 46.08
C GLN A 488 22.47 22.38 46.96
N ALA A 489 22.54 21.06 46.70
CA ALA A 489 23.44 20.16 47.41
C ALA A 489 24.91 20.47 47.07
N GLU A 490 25.26 20.69 45.81
CA GLU A 490 26.61 21.08 45.37
C GLU A 490 27.00 22.46 45.91
N THR A 491 26.13 23.47 45.77
CA THR A 491 26.34 24.80 46.36
C THR A 491 26.47 24.76 47.89
N TRP A 492 25.80 23.82 48.57
CA TRP A 492 26.02 23.58 49.99
C TRP A 492 27.38 22.92 50.23
N MET A 493 27.73 21.84 49.52
CA MET A 493 29.00 21.14 49.63
C MET A 493 30.18 22.09 49.38
N THR A 494 30.20 22.87 48.29
CA THR A 494 31.28 23.83 48.00
C THR A 494 31.40 24.94 49.06
N LYS A 495 30.30 25.34 49.71
CA LYS A 495 30.36 26.25 50.87
C LYS A 495 30.98 25.58 52.10
N GLN A 496 30.78 24.28 52.30
CA GLN A 496 31.43 23.54 53.37
C GLN A 496 32.88 23.17 53.03
N GLU A 497 33.21 22.91 51.76
CA GLU A 497 34.60 22.76 51.29
C GLU A 497 35.40 24.06 51.55
N ALA A 498 34.80 25.22 51.30
CA ALA A 498 35.38 26.52 51.64
C ALA A 498 35.52 26.75 53.18
N PHE A 499 34.71 26.08 54.00
CA PHE A 499 34.85 26.06 55.46
C PHE A 499 35.93 25.08 55.93
N LEU A 500 36.04 23.91 55.30
CA LEU A 500 37.05 22.88 55.57
C LEU A 500 38.44 23.25 55.06
N ALA A 501 38.53 24.09 54.02
CA ALA A 501 39.77 24.66 53.51
C ALA A 501 40.36 25.79 54.38
N ASN A 502 39.71 26.14 55.50
CA ASN A 502 40.25 27.09 56.47
C ASN A 502 41.24 26.40 57.41
N GLU A 503 42.54 26.55 57.15
CA GLU A 503 43.63 25.96 57.95
C GLU A 503 43.82 26.59 59.35
N ASP A 504 42.95 27.50 59.79
CA ASP A 504 42.98 28.09 61.13
C ASP A 504 42.63 27.07 62.22
N LEU A 505 43.66 26.55 62.88
CA LEU A 505 43.58 25.63 64.02
C LEU A 505 43.24 26.32 65.34
N GLY A 506 43.24 27.66 65.40
CA GLY A 506 43.06 28.44 66.64
C GLY A 506 44.33 28.58 67.49
N GLU A 507 44.56 29.78 68.02
CA GLU A 507 45.75 30.10 68.83
C GLU A 507 45.63 29.73 70.33
N SER A 508 44.44 29.32 70.79
CA SER A 508 44.16 29.01 72.21
C SER A 508 43.23 27.79 72.38
N LEU A 509 43.29 27.15 73.55
CA LEU A 509 42.42 25.99 73.86
C LEU A 509 40.93 26.30 73.67
N ASP A 510 40.46 27.46 74.13
CA ASP A 510 39.06 27.88 73.96
C ASP A 510 38.68 28.04 72.47
N SER A 511 39.61 28.50 71.63
CA SER A 511 39.41 28.59 70.17
C SER A 511 39.42 27.21 69.51
N VAL A 512 40.31 26.30 69.94
CA VAL A 512 40.38 24.91 69.48
C VAL A 512 39.10 24.15 69.84
N GLU A 513 38.62 24.25 71.08
CA GLU A 513 37.35 23.62 71.50
C GLU A 513 36.14 24.23 70.78
N ALA A 514 36.15 25.54 70.50
CA ALA A 514 35.11 26.17 69.68
C ALA A 514 35.16 25.74 68.20
N LEU A 515 36.34 25.46 67.65
CA LEU A 515 36.52 24.89 66.31
C LEU A 515 36.09 23.42 66.25
N ILE A 516 36.48 22.60 67.24
CA ILE A 516 36.03 21.20 67.38
C ILE A 516 34.50 21.15 67.50
N LYS A 517 33.88 22.01 68.34
CA LYS A 517 32.42 22.03 68.45
C LYS A 517 31.74 22.49 67.15
N LYS A 518 32.29 23.48 66.45
CA LYS A 518 31.82 23.84 65.09
C LYS A 518 31.93 22.65 64.12
N HIS A 519 32.97 21.83 64.25
CA HIS A 519 33.15 20.63 63.44
C HIS A 519 32.12 19.55 63.78
N GLU A 520 31.85 19.27 65.06
CA GLU A 520 30.78 18.34 65.45
C GLU A 520 29.39 18.82 64.98
N ASP A 521 29.11 20.12 65.09
CA ASP A 521 27.83 20.70 64.67
C ASP A 521 27.71 20.73 63.13
N PHE A 522 28.85 20.81 62.41
CA PHE A 522 28.95 20.53 60.98
C PHE A 522 28.70 19.05 60.65
N GLU A 523 29.31 18.09 61.36
CA GLU A 523 29.09 16.64 61.16
C GLU A 523 27.61 16.27 61.37
N LYS A 524 26.95 16.85 62.39
CA LYS A 524 25.50 16.68 62.62
C LYS A 524 24.68 17.25 61.45
N SER A 525 25.07 18.41 60.91
CA SER A 525 24.44 18.97 59.71
C SER A 525 24.69 18.14 58.45
N LEU A 526 25.88 17.52 58.35
CA LEU A 526 26.26 16.65 57.24
C LEU A 526 25.42 15.37 57.27
N ALA A 527 25.32 14.68 58.41
CA ALA A 527 24.46 13.50 58.56
C ALA A 527 22.97 13.80 58.27
N ALA A 528 22.46 14.93 58.76
CA ALA A 528 21.08 15.37 58.50
C ALA A 528 20.82 15.77 57.04
N GLN A 529 21.86 16.13 56.27
CA GLN A 529 21.76 16.37 54.84
C GLN A 529 21.98 15.08 54.04
N GLU A 530 22.82 14.16 54.53
CA GLU A 530 23.05 12.83 53.97
C GLU A 530 21.77 11.99 53.98
N GLU A 531 20.95 12.06 55.04
CA GLU A 531 19.63 11.39 55.05
C GLU A 531 18.65 11.97 54.00
N LYS A 532 18.69 13.29 53.73
CA LYS A 532 17.88 13.87 52.64
C LYS A 532 18.36 13.40 51.26
N ILE A 533 19.67 13.36 51.05
CA ILE A 533 20.27 12.86 49.81
C ILE A 533 19.95 11.37 49.62
N LYS A 534 19.98 10.57 50.69
CA LYS A 534 19.59 9.15 50.67
C LYS A 534 18.08 8.96 50.43
N ALA A 535 17.22 9.80 51.01
CA ALA A 535 15.78 9.76 50.71
C ALA A 535 15.55 10.06 49.22
N PHE A 536 16.12 11.16 48.72
CA PHE A 536 16.08 11.53 47.31
C PHE A 536 16.51 10.37 46.38
N CYS A 537 17.63 9.70 46.66
CA CYS A 537 18.12 8.59 45.84
C CYS A 537 17.20 7.35 45.81
N ASN A 538 16.26 7.21 46.75
CA ASN A 538 15.31 6.09 46.79
C ASN A 538 13.96 6.42 46.13
N ASP A 539 13.62 7.71 45.98
CA ASP A 539 12.37 8.16 45.36
C ASP A 539 12.49 8.36 43.83
N VAL A 540 13.64 8.01 43.23
CA VAL A 540 13.84 7.97 41.77
C VAL A 540 12.96 6.85 41.17
N PRO A 541 12.00 7.14 40.26
CA PRO A 541 11.08 6.12 39.77
C PRO A 541 11.77 4.99 38.98
N ASP A 542 11.22 3.77 39.09
CA ASP A 542 11.77 2.52 38.51
C ASP A 542 12.14 2.58 37.02
N CYS A 543 11.55 3.50 36.25
CA CYS A 543 11.87 3.70 34.83
C CYS A 543 13.33 4.13 34.58
N TRP A 544 14.01 4.76 35.53
CA TRP A 544 15.40 5.19 35.38
C TRP A 544 16.40 4.05 35.60
N ASN A 545 16.08 3.05 36.42
CA ASN A 545 16.93 1.87 36.61
C ASN A 545 17.10 1.05 35.30
N ALA A 546 16.15 1.17 34.36
CA ALA A 546 16.19 0.51 33.05
C ALA A 546 17.06 1.22 31.99
N LEU A 547 17.75 2.32 32.33
CA LEU A 547 18.60 3.11 31.41
C LEU A 547 20.11 2.87 31.57
N LEU A 548 20.53 2.03 32.54
CA LEU A 548 21.94 1.74 32.85
C LEU A 548 22.37 0.30 32.57
N ASP A 549 21.44 -0.66 32.50
CA ASP A 549 21.71 -2.07 32.18
C ASP A 549 21.25 -2.41 30.74
N ASP A 550 22.20 -2.80 29.90
CA ASP A 550 22.09 -2.85 28.42
C ASP A 550 21.48 -4.18 27.90
N GLU A 551 20.18 -4.44 28.16
CA GLU A 551 19.42 -5.52 27.49
C GLU A 551 18.04 -5.11 26.93
N PRO A 552 17.57 -5.74 25.84
CA PRO A 552 16.55 -5.15 24.95
C PRO A 552 15.09 -5.41 25.38
N CYS A 553 14.56 -4.60 26.30
CA CYS A 553 13.12 -4.56 26.57
C CYS A 553 12.35 -3.92 25.40
N SER A 554 11.70 -4.74 24.57
CA SER A 554 11.12 -4.35 23.27
C SER A 554 9.82 -3.52 23.33
N LYS A 555 9.53 -2.84 24.44
CA LYS A 555 8.27 -2.12 24.67
C LYS A 555 8.35 -0.74 25.36
N MET A 556 9.50 -0.06 25.32
CA MET A 556 9.50 1.42 25.35
C MET A 556 10.71 1.96 24.59
N ARG A 557 10.47 2.67 23.49
CA ARG A 557 11.53 3.31 22.68
C ARG A 557 11.51 4.80 22.96
N ILE A 558 12.30 5.24 23.94
CA ILE A 558 12.59 6.66 24.17
C ILE A 558 13.43 7.14 22.98
N ASP A 559 12.83 7.86 22.04
CA ASP A 559 13.51 8.28 20.82
C ASP A 559 14.30 9.57 21.03
N PHE A 560 15.46 9.44 21.68
CA PHE A 560 16.43 10.50 21.99
C PHE A 560 16.81 11.38 20.77
N ASN A 561 16.56 10.91 19.54
CA ASN A 561 16.78 11.68 18.32
C ASN A 561 15.92 12.96 18.25
N ASN A 562 14.72 12.97 18.82
CA ASN A 562 13.84 14.16 18.81
C ASN A 562 14.26 15.24 19.84
N LEU A 563 15.07 14.91 20.86
CA LEU A 563 15.55 15.89 21.83
C LEU A 563 16.75 16.72 21.33
N ASN A 564 17.54 16.18 20.38
CA ASN A 564 18.75 16.84 19.89
C ASN A 564 18.53 17.85 18.74
N ALA A 565 17.34 17.92 18.14
CA ALA A 565 17.07 18.80 17.00
C ALA A 565 16.85 20.28 17.40
N THR A 566 16.41 20.53 18.64
CA THR A 566 15.98 21.87 19.11
C THR A 566 16.99 22.54 20.05
N ALA A 567 18.05 21.83 20.46
CA ALA A 567 19.00 22.28 21.49
C ALA A 567 20.31 22.90 20.94
N MET A 568 20.43 23.10 19.63
CA MET A 568 21.62 23.70 18.98
C MET A 568 21.30 24.87 18.05
N LYS A 569 20.64 25.90 18.60
CA LYS A 569 20.68 27.27 18.08
C LYS A 569 20.54 28.30 19.20
#